data_AF-A0A1Q7U8T2-F1
#
_entry.id   AF-A0A1Q7U8T2-F1
#
_cell.length_a   1.000
_cell.length_b   1.000
_cell.length_c   1.000
_cell.angle_alpha   90.00
_cell.angle_beta   90.00
_cell.angle_gamma   90.00
#
_symmetry.space_group_name_H-M   'P 1'
#
loop_
_entity.id
_entity.type
_entity.pdbx_description
1 polymer ?
#
loop_
_entity_poly.entity_id
_entity_poly.type
_entity_poly.pdbx_seq_one_letter_code
_entity_poly.pdbx_strand_id
1 'polypeptide(L)'
;MAIATNPFVFIGCVELRQALDRHALDERELMDRLEDVPAGSIFYHTHGYFLRHRPMTTAYGNDFARWAAVEVRDQALAERLAVVDPFAFRDLESLREELVTIVSDHLRGLTAVPRAEPSGAFHFQQSHIVTVELGPRANTLAEFRDGLAGVDASAIYFHMVEARARLGRPSGDFAEWMRMSLGLDALAQRIERIDTFMTSLERVRARVLGLVDQALETHAA
;
A
#
# COMPACT_ATOMS: atom_id res chain seq x y z
N MET A 1 20.12 -26.64 -3.86
CA MET A 1 19.32 -25.40 -4.03
C MET A 1 19.87 -24.60 -5.21
N ALA A 2 18.99 -23.99 -6.01
CA ALA A 2 19.41 -23.12 -7.11
C ALA A 2 20.10 -21.85 -6.57
N ILE A 3 21.12 -21.38 -7.28
CA ILE A 3 21.80 -20.10 -7.03
C ILE A 3 21.27 -19.10 -8.05
N ALA A 4 20.87 -17.94 -7.57
CA ALA A 4 20.29 -16.87 -8.34
C ALA A 4 21.30 -16.28 -9.33
N THR A 5 20.84 -16.01 -10.56
CA THR A 5 21.67 -15.31 -11.57
C THR A 5 21.96 -13.86 -11.16
N ASN A 6 20.99 -13.23 -10.47
CA ASN A 6 21.15 -11.93 -9.82
C ASN A 6 20.66 -12.04 -8.37
N PRO A 7 21.46 -11.66 -7.36
CA PRO A 7 21.04 -11.74 -5.98
C PRO A 7 19.91 -10.76 -5.66
N PHE A 8 19.01 -11.14 -4.74
CA PHE A 8 18.01 -10.25 -4.20
C PHE A 8 18.65 -9.25 -3.25
N VAL A 9 18.25 -7.98 -3.38
CA VAL A 9 18.64 -6.91 -2.47
C VAL A 9 17.39 -6.45 -1.75
N PHE A 10 17.37 -6.59 -0.42
CA PHE A 10 16.29 -6.04 0.38
C PHE A 10 16.45 -4.52 0.45
N ILE A 11 15.41 -3.80 0.03
CA ILE A 11 15.33 -2.35 0.06
C ILE A 11 14.27 -1.95 1.06
N GLY A 12 14.68 -1.30 2.13
CA GLY A 12 13.80 -0.60 3.05
C GLY A 12 13.48 0.81 2.56
N CYS A 13 12.54 1.47 3.25
CA CYS A 13 12.17 2.83 2.91
C CYS A 13 11.90 3.72 4.14
N VAL A 14 12.27 4.99 4.00
CA VAL A 14 11.88 6.08 4.89
C VAL A 14 10.96 7.04 4.13
N GLU A 15 9.83 7.39 4.74
CA GLU A 15 8.86 8.32 4.17
C GLU A 15 9.16 9.76 4.60
N LEU A 16 9.49 10.62 3.65
CA LEU A 16 9.54 12.07 3.84
C LEU A 16 8.20 12.67 3.42
N ARG A 17 7.53 13.33 4.37
CA ARG A 17 6.19 13.87 4.19
C ARG A 17 6.25 15.34 3.78
N GLN A 18 5.61 15.68 2.67
CA GLN A 18 5.43 17.06 2.22
C GLN A 18 3.96 17.46 2.38
N ALA A 19 3.70 18.57 3.06
CA ALA A 19 2.37 19.20 3.07
C ALA A 19 2.14 19.98 1.77
N LEU A 20 0.91 19.92 1.24
CA LEU A 20 0.56 20.52 -0.07
C LEU A 20 -0.14 21.87 0.02
N ASP A 21 -0.24 22.47 1.21
CA ASP A 21 -1.03 23.68 1.49
C ASP A 21 -2.47 23.63 0.92
N ARG A 22 -3.03 22.43 0.93
CA ARG A 22 -4.40 22.12 0.49
C ARG A 22 -5.11 21.41 1.61
N HIS A 23 -6.33 21.83 1.88
CA HIS A 23 -7.17 21.25 2.90
C HIS A 23 -8.64 21.24 2.49
N ALA A 24 -9.42 20.45 3.20
CA ALA A 24 -10.86 20.37 3.09
C ALA A 24 -11.51 20.35 4.48
N LEU A 25 -12.56 21.14 4.66
CA LEU A 25 -13.37 21.17 5.87
C LEU A 25 -14.70 20.42 5.69
N ASP A 26 -15.11 20.16 4.46
CA ASP A 26 -16.30 19.37 4.14
C ASP A 26 -16.06 18.49 2.91
N GLU A 27 -17.03 17.62 2.64
CA GLU A 27 -16.95 16.60 1.59
C GLU A 27 -16.94 17.21 0.18
N ARG A 28 -17.47 18.43 0.01
CA ARG A 28 -17.42 19.15 -1.26
C ARG A 28 -16.03 19.69 -1.51
N GLU A 29 -15.44 20.36 -0.51
CA GLU A 29 -14.05 20.77 -0.57
C GLU A 29 -13.13 19.54 -0.77
N LEU A 30 -13.42 18.40 -0.14
CA LEU A 30 -12.66 17.16 -0.36
C LEU A 30 -12.72 16.71 -1.82
N MET A 31 -13.92 16.67 -2.43
CA MET A 31 -14.11 16.33 -3.85
C MET A 31 -13.29 17.25 -4.76
N ASP A 32 -13.44 18.58 -4.60
CA ASP A 32 -12.72 19.57 -5.40
C ASP A 32 -11.20 19.38 -5.29
N ARG A 33 -10.69 19.10 -4.07
CA ARG A 33 -9.26 18.87 -3.87
C ARG A 33 -8.79 17.53 -4.42
N LEU A 34 -9.60 16.47 -4.36
CA LEU A 34 -9.28 15.18 -4.94
C LEU A 34 -9.05 15.26 -6.44
N GLU A 35 -9.76 16.14 -7.15
CA GLU A 35 -9.54 16.37 -8.58
C GLU A 35 -8.19 17.08 -8.85
N ASP A 36 -7.81 18.04 -8.00
CA ASP A 36 -6.67 18.92 -8.27
C ASP A 36 -5.32 18.45 -7.72
N VAL A 37 -5.28 17.60 -6.68
CA VAL A 37 -4.02 17.27 -5.97
C VAL A 37 -3.07 16.43 -6.83
N PRO A 38 -1.75 16.48 -6.62
CA PRO A 38 -0.83 15.55 -7.28
C PRO A 38 -1.19 14.09 -6.99
N ALA A 39 -0.94 13.20 -7.95
CA ALA A 39 -1.16 11.75 -7.77
C ALA A 39 -0.45 11.18 -6.54
N GLY A 40 0.72 11.74 -6.18
CA GLY A 40 1.46 11.39 -4.98
C GLY A 40 0.68 11.61 -3.68
N SER A 41 -0.32 12.50 -3.69
CA SER A 41 -1.22 12.70 -2.55
C SER A 41 -2.27 11.60 -2.44
N ILE A 42 -2.86 11.18 -3.56
CA ILE A 42 -3.75 10.01 -3.60
C ILE A 42 -3.01 8.79 -3.07
N PHE A 43 -1.78 8.57 -3.54
CA PHE A 43 -0.91 7.51 -3.04
C PHE A 43 -0.65 7.61 -1.53
N TYR A 44 -0.28 8.80 -1.04
CA TYR A 44 -0.02 9.04 0.38
C TYR A 44 -1.20 8.62 1.25
N HIS A 45 -2.40 9.05 0.89
CA HIS A 45 -3.61 8.87 1.70
C HIS A 45 -4.27 7.49 1.54
N THR A 46 -3.84 6.69 0.55
CA THR A 46 -4.34 5.33 0.29
C THR A 46 -3.27 4.27 0.57
N HIS A 47 -2.28 4.12 -0.31
CA HIS A 47 -1.20 3.13 -0.19
C HIS A 47 -0.25 3.44 0.97
N GLY A 48 0.15 4.70 1.13
CA GLY A 48 1.04 5.14 2.22
C GLY A 48 0.45 4.89 3.61
N TYR A 49 -0.87 4.73 3.70
CA TYR A 49 -1.58 4.38 4.91
C TYR A 49 -0.99 3.14 5.61
N PHE A 50 -0.66 2.11 4.83
CA PHE A 50 -0.11 0.84 5.32
C PHE A 50 1.30 1.00 5.91
N LEU A 51 2.10 1.94 5.39
CA LEU A 51 3.43 2.25 5.93
C LEU A 51 3.35 2.99 7.27
N ARG A 52 2.33 3.84 7.46
CA ARG A 52 2.17 4.66 8.67
C ARG A 52 1.46 3.91 9.79
N HIS A 53 0.58 2.97 9.46
CA HIS A 53 -0.21 2.19 10.42
C HIS A 53 0.30 0.74 10.55
N ARG A 54 1.62 0.54 10.46
CA ARG A 54 2.28 -0.79 10.47
C ARG A 54 1.77 -1.76 11.55
N PRO A 55 1.54 -1.35 12.82
CA PRO A 55 1.25 -2.30 13.89
C PRO A 55 -0.13 -2.95 13.78
N MET A 56 -1.12 -2.28 13.16
CA MET A 56 -2.51 -2.71 13.17
C MET A 56 -3.26 -2.29 11.91
N THR A 57 -4.06 -3.21 11.39
CA THR A 57 -5.07 -2.90 10.37
C THR A 57 -6.11 -1.97 10.98
N THR A 58 -6.31 -0.80 10.40
CA THR A 58 -7.40 0.07 10.84
C THR A 58 -8.70 -0.34 10.17
N ALA A 59 -9.84 0.06 10.72
CA ALA A 59 -11.14 -0.23 10.13
C ALA A 59 -11.40 0.52 8.82
N TYR A 60 -10.56 1.50 8.46
CA TYR A 60 -10.85 2.46 7.38
C TYR A 60 -10.01 2.26 6.13
N GLY A 61 -8.84 1.61 6.22
CA GLY A 61 -7.99 1.30 5.06
C GLY A 61 -7.32 2.48 4.34
N ASN A 62 -7.84 3.71 4.49
CA ASN A 62 -7.29 4.93 3.94
C ASN A 62 -7.64 6.15 4.82
N ASP A 63 -6.93 7.26 4.61
CA ASP A 63 -7.11 8.50 5.39
C ASP A 63 -8.45 9.19 5.09
N PHE A 64 -8.98 9.09 3.87
CA PHE A 64 -10.24 9.73 3.47
C PHE A 64 -11.44 9.14 4.22
N ALA A 65 -11.52 7.81 4.26
CA ALA A 65 -12.54 7.08 5.00
C ALA A 65 -12.48 7.38 6.50
N ARG A 66 -11.27 7.41 7.08
CA ARG A 66 -11.05 7.79 8.48
C ARG A 66 -11.57 9.20 8.76
N TRP A 67 -11.22 10.16 7.91
CA TRP A 67 -11.62 11.55 8.09
C TRP A 67 -13.13 11.75 8.00
N ALA A 68 -13.78 11.13 7.00
CA ALA A 68 -15.24 11.14 6.88
C ALA A 68 -15.91 10.57 8.15
N ALA A 69 -15.42 9.45 8.68
CA ALA A 69 -15.98 8.83 9.89
C ALA A 69 -15.76 9.66 11.16
N VAL A 70 -14.56 10.20 11.35
CA VAL A 70 -14.14 10.75 12.65
C VAL A 70 -14.39 12.26 12.74
N GLU A 71 -13.99 13.01 11.71
CA GLU A 71 -14.00 14.46 11.74
C GLU A 71 -15.32 15.03 11.19
N VAL A 72 -15.80 14.50 10.07
CA VAL A 72 -17.10 14.90 9.47
C VAL A 72 -18.27 14.17 10.14
N ARG A 73 -18.02 12.96 10.66
CA ARG A 73 -19.02 12.05 11.25
C ARG A 73 -20.06 11.53 10.25
N ASP A 74 -19.68 11.40 8.99
CA ASP A 74 -20.47 10.74 7.97
C ASP A 74 -20.01 9.28 7.80
N GLN A 75 -20.72 8.39 8.49
CA GLN A 75 -20.42 6.96 8.46
C GLN A 75 -20.73 6.32 7.10
N ALA A 76 -21.72 6.85 6.37
CA ALA A 76 -22.11 6.28 5.08
C ALA A 76 -21.04 6.54 4.01
N LEU A 77 -20.50 7.77 3.95
CA LEU A 77 -19.38 8.06 3.08
C LEU A 77 -18.13 7.29 3.51
N ALA A 78 -17.86 7.23 4.82
CA ALA A 78 -16.70 6.50 5.34
C ALA A 78 -16.69 5.03 4.93
N GLU A 79 -17.82 4.34 5.03
CA GLU A 79 -17.93 2.93 4.63
C GLU A 79 -17.69 2.73 3.14
N ARG A 80 -18.25 3.60 2.29
CA ARG A 80 -18.02 3.56 0.84
C ARG A 80 -16.56 3.79 0.48
N LEU A 81 -15.90 4.72 1.14
CA LEU A 81 -14.47 4.98 0.93
C LEU A 81 -13.59 3.87 1.50
N ALA A 82 -14.00 3.21 2.60
CA ALA A 82 -13.21 2.19 3.27
C ALA A 82 -13.10 0.88 2.48
N VAL A 83 -14.08 0.58 1.62
CA VAL A 83 -14.07 -0.63 0.78
C VAL A 83 -13.22 -0.49 -0.49
N VAL A 84 -12.73 0.72 -0.79
CA VAL A 84 -11.87 0.96 -1.96
C VAL A 84 -10.51 0.32 -1.73
N ASP A 85 -10.25 -0.78 -2.45
CA ASP A 85 -8.94 -1.42 -2.49
C ASP A 85 -8.02 -0.67 -3.46
N PRO A 86 -7.01 0.08 -2.99
CA PRO A 86 -6.14 0.85 -3.86
C PRO A 86 -5.27 -0.02 -4.79
N PHE A 87 -5.10 -1.31 -4.47
CA PHE A 87 -4.34 -2.27 -5.28
C PHE A 87 -5.14 -2.88 -6.44
N ALA A 88 -6.47 -2.70 -6.46
CA ALA A 88 -7.33 -3.18 -7.54
C ALA A 88 -7.28 -2.28 -8.79
N PHE A 89 -6.61 -1.12 -8.70
CA PHE A 89 -6.53 -0.13 -9.76
C PHE A 89 -5.21 -0.22 -10.53
N ARG A 90 -5.28 0.04 -11.84
CA ARG A 90 -4.11 0.00 -12.74
C ARG A 90 -3.11 1.12 -12.49
N ASP A 91 -3.59 2.27 -12.04
CA ASP A 91 -2.82 3.48 -11.78
C ASP A 91 -3.58 4.40 -10.82
N LEU A 92 -2.88 5.42 -10.32
CA LEU A 92 -3.41 6.34 -9.31
C LEU A 92 -4.50 7.27 -9.83
N GLU A 93 -4.55 7.51 -11.14
CA GLU A 93 -5.60 8.36 -11.73
C GLU A 93 -6.92 7.58 -11.80
N SER A 94 -6.89 6.29 -12.16
CA SER A 94 -8.07 5.42 -12.08
C SER A 94 -8.61 5.31 -10.65
N LEU A 95 -7.71 5.22 -9.64
CA LEU A 95 -8.10 5.25 -8.23
C LEU A 95 -8.70 6.60 -7.83
N ARG A 96 -8.12 7.71 -8.30
CA ARG A 96 -8.65 9.06 -8.05
C ARG A 96 -10.07 9.21 -8.61
N GLU A 97 -10.29 8.78 -9.84
CA GLU A 97 -11.60 8.84 -10.50
C GLU A 97 -12.67 8.09 -9.69
N GLU A 98 -12.34 6.91 -9.16
CA GLU A 98 -13.25 6.16 -8.27
C GLU A 98 -13.55 6.94 -6.99
N LEU A 99 -12.52 7.47 -6.32
CA LEU A 99 -12.69 8.25 -5.09
C LEU A 99 -13.58 9.49 -5.33
N VAL A 100 -13.33 10.23 -6.42
CA VAL A 100 -14.14 11.39 -6.82
C VAL A 100 -15.59 10.95 -7.12
N THR A 101 -15.78 9.84 -7.81
CA THR A 101 -17.12 9.30 -8.13
C THR A 101 -17.89 8.97 -6.86
N ILE A 102 -17.28 8.26 -5.91
CA ILE A 102 -17.89 7.91 -4.62
C ILE A 102 -18.34 9.15 -3.86
N VAL A 103 -17.49 10.18 -3.76
CA VAL A 103 -17.81 11.43 -3.05
C VAL A 103 -18.89 12.21 -3.81
N SER A 104 -18.79 12.31 -5.14
CA SER A 104 -19.76 13.02 -5.99
C SER A 104 -21.16 12.39 -5.87
N ASP A 105 -21.26 11.06 -5.97
CA ASP A 105 -22.52 10.33 -5.87
C ASP A 105 -23.13 10.44 -4.47
N HIS A 106 -22.29 10.45 -3.42
CA HIS A 106 -22.73 10.71 -2.05
C HIS A 106 -23.33 12.11 -1.91
N LEU A 107 -22.62 13.15 -2.38
CA LEU A 107 -23.05 14.54 -2.32
C LEU A 107 -24.40 14.80 -3.01
N ARG A 108 -24.73 14.07 -4.09
CA ARG A 108 -26.04 14.20 -4.78
C ARG A 108 -27.22 13.83 -3.90
N GLY A 109 -27.01 12.98 -2.90
CA GLY A 109 -28.05 12.52 -1.96
C GLY A 109 -28.27 13.46 -0.78
N LEU A 110 -27.43 14.48 -0.60
CA LEU A 110 -27.45 15.34 0.59
C LEU A 110 -28.23 16.63 0.37
N THR A 111 -29.10 16.96 1.32
CA THR A 111 -29.78 18.26 1.39
C THR A 111 -28.85 19.36 1.93
N ALA A 112 -27.90 18.98 2.79
CA ALA A 112 -26.88 19.85 3.35
C ALA A 112 -25.58 19.06 3.53
N VAL A 113 -24.44 19.68 3.22
CA VAL A 113 -23.12 19.01 3.30
C VAL A 113 -22.61 19.12 4.74
N PRO A 114 -22.30 18.01 5.42
CA PRO A 114 -21.71 18.03 6.75
C PRO A 114 -20.30 18.62 6.70
N ARG A 115 -19.92 19.33 7.76
CA ARG A 115 -18.63 20.03 7.86
C ARG A 115 -17.93 19.63 9.15
N ALA A 116 -16.64 19.37 9.06
CA ALA A 116 -15.77 19.16 10.20
C ALA A 116 -15.49 20.48 10.93
N GLU A 117 -15.13 20.38 12.21
CA GLU A 117 -14.59 21.52 12.96
C GLU A 117 -13.27 22.01 12.33
N PRO A 118 -12.91 23.30 12.44
CA PRO A 118 -11.68 23.83 11.83
C PRO A 118 -10.40 23.08 12.22
N SER A 119 -10.33 22.52 13.43
CA SER A 119 -9.20 21.71 13.90
C SER A 119 -9.16 20.30 13.29
N GLY A 120 -10.26 19.85 12.70
CA GLY A 120 -10.43 18.54 12.05
C GLY A 120 -10.37 18.63 10.53
N ALA A 121 -9.79 19.69 9.95
CA ALA A 121 -9.61 19.79 8.51
C ALA A 121 -8.80 18.61 7.96
N PHE A 122 -9.19 18.09 6.79
CA PHE A 122 -8.37 17.15 6.06
C PHE A 122 -7.19 17.89 5.43
N HIS A 123 -5.97 17.50 5.75
CA HIS A 123 -4.77 18.11 5.16
C HIS A 123 -4.14 17.17 4.13
N PHE A 124 -4.06 17.64 2.89
CA PHE A 124 -3.44 16.89 1.82
C PHE A 124 -1.92 16.91 1.95
N GLN A 125 -1.32 15.73 1.84
CA GLN A 125 0.11 15.50 1.92
C GLN A 125 0.55 14.61 0.77
N GLN A 126 1.84 14.56 0.49
CA GLN A 126 2.45 13.57 -0.40
C GLN A 126 3.76 13.02 0.18
N SER A 127 4.14 11.82 -0.27
CA SER A 127 5.35 11.12 0.19
C SER A 127 6.48 11.21 -0.82
N HIS A 128 7.69 11.40 -0.32
CA HIS A 128 8.92 11.04 -1.02
C HIS A 128 9.58 9.89 -0.29
N ILE A 129 9.85 8.81 -1.02
CA ILE A 129 10.47 7.62 -0.48
C ILE A 129 11.98 7.72 -0.65
N VAL A 130 12.70 7.61 0.46
CA VAL A 130 14.15 7.42 0.48
C VAL A 130 14.43 5.95 0.72
N THR A 131 15.12 5.31 -0.23
CA THR A 131 15.43 3.87 -0.19
C THR A 131 16.75 3.60 0.52
N VAL A 132 16.83 2.48 1.23
CA VAL A 132 18.05 2.01 1.90
C VAL A 132 18.21 0.51 1.69
N GLU A 133 19.40 0.05 1.28
CA GLU A 133 19.71 -1.38 1.26
C GLU A 133 19.75 -1.93 2.69
N LEU A 134 19.05 -3.03 2.94
CA LEU A 134 18.96 -3.67 4.25
C LEU A 134 19.64 -5.04 4.23
N GLY A 135 20.57 -5.24 5.17
CA GLY A 135 21.14 -6.54 5.44
C GLY A 135 21.95 -7.14 4.27
N PRO A 136 22.27 -8.45 4.35
CA PRO A 136 22.96 -9.15 3.28
C PRO A 136 22.05 -9.41 2.08
N ARG A 137 22.67 -9.53 0.91
CA ARG A 137 21.99 -9.95 -0.33
C ARG A 137 21.70 -11.45 -0.29
N ALA A 138 20.61 -11.86 -0.92
CA ALA A 138 20.23 -13.27 -1.01
C ALA A 138 20.48 -13.84 -2.40
N ASN A 139 21.29 -14.88 -2.47
CA ASN A 139 21.60 -15.64 -3.69
C ASN A 139 20.76 -16.92 -3.79
N THR A 140 20.14 -17.36 -2.69
CA THR A 140 19.34 -18.59 -2.66
C THR A 140 17.99 -18.33 -2.00
N LEU A 141 17.05 -19.24 -2.22
CA LEU A 141 15.73 -19.16 -1.57
C LEU A 141 15.84 -19.18 -0.03
N ALA A 142 16.82 -19.89 0.54
CA ALA A 142 17.05 -19.97 1.97
C ALA A 142 17.63 -18.64 2.51
N GLU A 143 18.61 -18.06 1.82
CA GLU A 143 19.13 -16.73 2.18
C GLU A 143 18.04 -15.66 2.08
N PHE A 144 17.14 -15.76 1.08
CA PHE A 144 16.00 -14.86 0.97
C PHE A 144 15.05 -15.03 2.14
N ARG A 145 14.74 -16.27 2.51
CA ARG A 145 13.88 -16.59 3.65
C ARG A 145 14.42 -15.99 4.95
N ASP A 146 15.71 -16.19 5.22
CA ASP A 146 16.35 -15.70 6.45
C ASP A 146 16.48 -14.17 6.44
N GLY A 147 16.81 -13.57 5.30
CA GLY A 147 16.81 -12.12 5.13
C GLY A 147 15.43 -11.52 5.36
N LEU A 148 14.39 -12.08 4.74
CA LEU A 148 13.00 -11.60 4.87
C LEU A 148 12.49 -11.67 6.32
N ALA A 149 12.92 -12.67 7.08
CA ALA A 149 12.58 -12.82 8.49
C ALA A 149 13.24 -11.74 9.39
N GLY A 150 14.40 -11.21 8.99
CA GLY A 150 15.21 -10.29 9.80
C GLY A 150 15.13 -8.80 9.41
N VAL A 151 14.73 -8.46 8.18
CA VAL A 151 14.67 -7.07 7.71
C VAL A 151 13.50 -6.28 8.31
N ASP A 152 13.62 -4.95 8.39
CA ASP A 152 12.53 -4.07 8.84
C ASP A 152 11.26 -4.21 7.99
N ALA A 153 10.09 -3.93 8.59
CA ALA A 153 8.80 -3.99 7.91
C ALA A 153 8.71 -3.04 6.70
N SER A 154 9.50 -1.96 6.67
CA SER A 154 9.57 -1.07 5.51
C SER A 154 10.04 -1.78 4.23
N ALA A 155 10.84 -2.84 4.32
CA ALA A 155 11.19 -3.62 3.13
C ALA A 155 10.00 -4.39 2.56
N ILE A 156 9.11 -4.86 3.43
CA ILE A 156 7.86 -5.49 3.00
C ILE A 156 7.00 -4.46 2.28
N TYR A 157 6.85 -3.26 2.85
CA TYR A 157 6.13 -2.17 2.19
C TYR A 157 6.74 -1.82 0.84
N PHE A 158 8.06 -1.63 0.76
CA PHE A 158 8.71 -1.26 -0.48
C PHE A 158 8.49 -2.32 -1.59
N HIS A 159 8.78 -3.58 -1.31
CA HIS A 159 8.75 -4.64 -2.32
C HIS A 159 7.35 -5.17 -2.65
N MET A 160 6.37 -5.05 -1.75
CA MET A 160 5.00 -5.56 -1.93
C MET A 160 3.96 -4.47 -2.20
N VAL A 161 4.23 -3.20 -1.86
CA VAL A 161 3.30 -2.08 -2.03
C VAL A 161 3.85 -1.04 -2.99
N GLU A 162 4.98 -0.42 -2.65
CA GLU A 162 5.57 0.68 -3.45
C GLU A 162 5.93 0.21 -4.87
N ALA A 163 6.60 -0.95 -4.98
CA ALA A 163 7.03 -1.51 -6.25
C ALA A 163 5.85 -1.83 -7.18
N ARG A 164 4.75 -2.35 -6.62
CA ARG A 164 3.53 -2.69 -7.37
C ARG A 164 2.80 -1.45 -7.88
N ALA A 165 2.63 -0.46 -7.02
CA ALA A 165 1.79 0.69 -7.30
C ALA A 165 2.49 1.81 -8.09
N ARG A 166 3.81 2.01 -7.92
CA ARG A 166 4.53 3.15 -8.52
C ARG A 166 5.68 2.76 -9.45
N LEU A 167 6.26 1.57 -9.32
CA LEU A 167 7.43 1.18 -10.11
C LEU A 167 7.09 0.34 -11.35
N GLY A 168 5.80 0.18 -11.67
CA GLY A 168 5.35 -0.56 -12.86
C GLY A 168 5.64 -2.06 -12.77
N ARG A 169 5.77 -2.62 -11.57
CA ARG A 169 6.05 -4.03 -11.32
C ARG A 169 4.84 -4.70 -10.66
N PRO A 170 3.77 -5.02 -11.42
CA PRO A 170 2.51 -5.50 -10.84
C PRO A 170 2.68 -6.78 -10.01
N SER A 171 3.67 -7.62 -10.36
CA SER A 171 4.03 -8.82 -9.60
C SER A 171 4.64 -8.54 -8.21
N GLY A 172 5.27 -7.37 -8.05
CA GLY A 172 6.15 -7.05 -6.93
C GLY A 172 7.54 -7.69 -7.07
N ASP A 173 8.52 -7.11 -6.36
CA ASP A 173 9.93 -7.48 -6.53
C ASP A 173 10.24 -8.92 -6.09
N PHE A 174 9.54 -9.42 -5.07
CA PHE A 174 9.72 -10.79 -4.57
C PHE A 174 9.35 -11.81 -5.64
N ALA A 175 8.14 -11.73 -6.20
CA ALA A 175 7.68 -12.67 -7.21
C ALA A 175 8.51 -12.60 -8.49
N GLU A 176 8.88 -11.38 -8.91
CA GLU A 176 9.75 -11.17 -10.07
C GLU A 176 11.11 -11.84 -9.88
N TRP A 177 11.76 -11.66 -8.73
CA TRP A 177 13.03 -12.31 -8.45
C TRP A 177 12.94 -13.83 -8.39
N MET A 178 11.92 -14.39 -7.73
CA MET A 178 11.70 -15.84 -7.66
C MET A 178 11.57 -16.45 -9.06
N ARG A 179 10.83 -15.78 -9.95
CA ARG A 179 10.65 -16.20 -11.34
C ARG A 179 11.93 -16.08 -12.14
N MET A 180 12.51 -14.88 -12.18
CA MET A 180 13.55 -14.54 -13.15
C MET A 180 14.93 -15.03 -12.72
N SER A 181 15.22 -15.07 -11.42
CA SER A 181 16.54 -15.44 -10.91
C SER A 181 16.62 -16.87 -10.40
N LEU A 182 15.51 -17.46 -9.92
CA LEU A 182 15.49 -18.83 -9.38
C LEU A 182 14.67 -19.81 -10.22
N GLY A 183 13.91 -19.35 -11.23
CA GLY A 183 13.06 -20.22 -12.06
C GLY A 183 11.87 -20.82 -11.30
N LEU A 184 11.40 -20.17 -10.23
CA LEU A 184 10.34 -20.67 -9.34
C LEU A 184 8.98 -20.05 -9.68
N ASP A 185 8.48 -20.29 -10.90
CA ASP A 185 7.22 -19.72 -11.40
C ASP A 185 6.00 -19.99 -10.52
N ALA A 186 5.87 -21.22 -10.01
CA ALA A 186 4.74 -21.60 -9.17
C ALA A 186 4.74 -20.84 -7.83
N LEU A 187 5.92 -20.61 -7.24
CA LEU A 187 6.07 -19.82 -6.01
C LEU A 187 5.79 -18.34 -6.30
N ALA A 188 6.32 -17.81 -7.39
CA ALA A 188 6.09 -16.43 -7.82
C ALA A 188 4.59 -16.14 -7.97
N GLN A 189 3.84 -17.00 -8.68
CA GLN A 189 2.38 -16.85 -8.86
C GLN A 189 1.62 -16.88 -7.53
N ARG A 190 2.06 -17.66 -6.54
CA ARG A 190 1.44 -17.70 -5.21
C ARG A 190 1.71 -16.42 -4.42
N ILE A 191 2.92 -15.85 -4.53
CA ILE A 191 3.28 -14.57 -3.90
C ILE A 191 2.53 -13.40 -4.55
N GLU A 192 2.34 -13.41 -5.86
CA GLU A 192 1.56 -12.40 -6.59
C GLU A 192 0.12 -12.29 -6.08
N ARG A 193 -0.48 -13.43 -5.74
CA ARG A 193 -1.86 -13.51 -5.22
C ARG A 193 -2.00 -13.11 -3.76
N ILE A 194 -0.92 -12.74 -3.07
CA ILE A 194 -1.03 -12.20 -1.71
C ILE A 194 -1.71 -10.84 -1.78
N ASP A 195 -2.92 -10.80 -1.22
CA ASP A 195 -3.66 -9.58 -0.97
C ASP A 195 -2.99 -8.77 0.14
N THR A 196 -2.64 -7.53 -0.19
CA THR A 196 -2.01 -6.52 0.68
C THR A 196 -3.03 -5.53 1.26
N PHE A 197 -4.28 -5.56 0.80
CA PHE A 197 -5.33 -4.70 1.33
C PHE A 197 -5.75 -5.12 2.74
N MET A 198 -5.98 -4.13 3.61
CA MET A 198 -6.48 -4.32 4.98
C MET A 198 -5.71 -5.38 5.79
N THR A 199 -4.41 -5.55 5.53
CA THR A 199 -3.51 -6.43 6.28
C THR A 199 -2.31 -5.64 6.82
N SER A 200 -1.66 -6.14 7.87
CA SER A 200 -0.41 -5.56 8.37
C SER A 200 0.78 -6.06 7.55
N LEU A 201 1.85 -5.27 7.50
CA LEU A 201 3.10 -5.66 6.84
C LEU A 201 3.68 -6.95 7.43
N GLU A 202 3.54 -7.15 8.74
CA GLU A 202 3.96 -8.38 9.42
C GLU A 202 3.14 -9.61 8.99
N ARG A 203 1.82 -9.45 8.76
CA ARG A 203 0.99 -10.52 8.20
C ARG A 203 1.37 -10.84 6.75
N VAL A 204 1.71 -9.81 5.96
CA VAL A 204 2.25 -10.02 4.60
C VAL A 204 3.57 -10.79 4.66
N ARG A 205 4.51 -10.37 5.53
CA ARG A 205 5.78 -11.08 5.77
C ARG A 205 5.54 -12.55 6.12
N ALA A 206 4.67 -12.82 7.09
CA ALA A 206 4.36 -14.17 7.54
C ALA A 206 3.77 -15.05 6.41
N ARG A 207 2.91 -14.49 5.56
CA ARG A 207 2.37 -15.20 4.38
C ARG A 207 3.48 -15.54 3.39
N VAL A 208 4.36 -14.59 3.06
CA VAL A 208 5.48 -14.85 2.15
C VAL A 208 6.42 -15.90 2.72
N LEU A 209 6.81 -15.78 4.00
CA LEU A 209 7.64 -16.78 4.69
C LEU A 209 7.02 -18.17 4.63
N GLY A 210 5.73 -18.31 4.93
CA GLY A 210 5.05 -19.61 4.86
C GLY A 210 5.03 -20.23 3.46
N LEU A 211 4.90 -19.42 2.41
CA LEU A 211 5.01 -19.92 1.02
C LEU A 211 6.43 -20.37 0.68
N VAL A 212 7.43 -19.63 1.16
CA VAL A 212 8.85 -19.94 0.93
C VAL A 212 9.27 -21.19 1.70
N ASP A 213 8.87 -21.32 2.97
CA ASP A 213 9.16 -22.49 3.81
C ASP A 213 8.60 -23.78 3.15
N GLN A 214 7.35 -23.75 2.66
CA GLN A 214 6.76 -24.87 1.93
C GLN A 214 7.53 -25.25 0.64
N ALA A 215 8.03 -24.24 -0.08
CA ALA A 215 8.83 -24.48 -1.28
C ALA A 215 10.19 -25.11 -0.93
N LEU A 216 10.83 -24.67 0.16
CA LEU A 216 12.07 -25.25 0.65
C LEU A 216 11.90 -26.71 1.07
N GLU A 217 10.82 -27.05 1.77
CA GLU A 217 10.50 -28.43 2.16
C GLU A 217 10.30 -29.34 0.94
N THR A 218 9.59 -28.85 -0.08
CA THR A 218 9.32 -29.61 -1.31
C THR A 218 10.60 -29.89 -2.12
N HIS A 219 11.61 -29.02 -2.04
CA HIS A 219 12.89 -29.18 -2.74
C HIS A 219 13.97 -29.90 -1.90
N ALA A 220 13.70 -30.17 -0.62
CA ALA A 220 14.57 -30.95 0.26
C ALA A 220 14.21 -32.44 0.28
N ALA A 221 12.97 -32.79 -0.11
CA ALA A 221 12.48 -34.15 -0.33
C ALA A 221 12.84 -34.67 -1.72
#